data_AF-A0ABD0P039-F1
#
_entry.id   AF-A0ABD0P039-F1
#
_cell.length_a   1.000
_cell.length_b   1.000
_cell.length_c   1.000
_cell.angle_alpha   90.00
_cell.angle_beta   90.00
_cell.angle_gamma   90.00
#
_symmetry.space_group_name_H-M   'P 1'
#
loop_
_entity.id
_entity.type
_entity.pdbx_description
1 polymer ?
#
loop_
_entity_poly.entity_id
_entity_poly.type
_entity_poly.pdbx_seq_one_letter_code
_entity_poly.pdbx_strand_id
1 'polypeptide(L)'
;MNISNRVTPRYITLLLSFMTIFLLFTQTPTNMTIDSFDDSIFEASCSCKTCVMGFMDDDWFVYRYDPTISPLLNRKNSVLRRDTYKWWR
;
A
#
# COMPACT_ATOMS: atom_id res chain seq x y z
N MET A 1 31.33 32.19 37.17
CA MET A 1 30.24 32.03 36.17
C MET A 1 30.25 30.59 35.69
N ASN A 2 29.23 29.80 36.06
CA ASN A 2 29.19 28.35 35.87
C ASN A 2 28.99 27.97 34.40
N ILE A 3 29.96 27.23 33.84
CA ILE A 3 29.93 26.63 32.50
C ILE A 3 28.68 25.74 32.31
N SER A 4 28.18 25.14 33.39
CA SER A 4 26.97 24.30 33.42
C SER A 4 25.71 25.03 32.91
N ASN A 5 25.53 26.32 33.23
CA ASN A 5 24.36 27.10 32.79
C ASN A 5 24.37 27.48 31.29
N ARG A 6 25.49 27.27 30.60
CA ARG A 6 25.64 27.57 29.16
C ARG A 6 25.49 26.33 28.28
N VAL A 7 25.68 25.14 28.84
CA VAL A 7 25.57 23.85 28.13
C VAL A 7 24.12 23.33 28.15
N THR A 8 23.39 23.56 29.24
CA THR A 8 21.96 23.25 29.37
C THR A 8 21.08 23.80 28.25
N PRO A 9 21.17 25.08 27.82
CA PRO A 9 20.32 25.57 26.73
C PRO A 9 20.63 24.90 25.39
N ARG A 10 21.92 24.59 25.11
CA ARG A 10 22.32 23.92 23.87
C ARG A 10 21.80 22.48 23.81
N TYR A 11 21.87 21.78 24.94
CA TYR A 11 21.34 20.42 25.06
C TYR A 11 19.82 20.39 24.91
N ILE A 12 19.11 21.34 25.54
CA ILE A 12 17.66 21.49 25.41
C ILE A 12 17.27 21.77 23.95
N THR A 13 17.97 22.67 23.25
CA THR A 13 17.67 22.94 21.82
C THR A 13 17.89 21.72 20.93
N LEU A 14 18.93 20.92 21.20
CA LEU A 14 19.19 19.69 20.45
C LEU A 14 18.11 18.64 20.70
N LEU A 15 17.74 18.42 21.97
CA LEU A 15 16.64 17.52 22.32
C LEU A 15 15.32 17.93 21.67
N LEU A 16 14.96 19.22 21.73
CA LEU A 16 13.74 19.72 21.10
C LEU A 16 13.77 19.50 19.58
N SER A 17 14.89 19.79 18.93
CA SER A 17 15.05 19.56 17.48
C SER A 17 14.96 18.07 17.09
N PHE A 18 15.50 17.17 17.91
CA PHE A 18 15.40 15.73 17.67
C PHE A 18 13.96 15.25 17.82
N MET A 19 13.26 15.71 18.88
CA MET A 19 11.85 15.34 19.11
C MET A 19 10.94 15.89 18.02
N THR A 20 11.17 17.11 17.51
CA THR A 20 10.39 17.64 16.38
C THR A 20 10.63 16.85 15.10
N ILE A 21 11.87 16.50 14.77
CA ILE A 21 12.19 15.68 13.59
C ILE A 21 11.57 14.28 13.72
N PHE A 22 11.65 13.66 14.90
CA PHE A 22 11.04 12.36 15.16
C PHE A 22 9.51 12.39 15.06
N LEU A 23 8.86 13.44 15.58
CA LEU A 23 7.42 13.63 15.42
C LEU A 23 7.03 13.86 13.96
N LEU A 24 7.81 14.62 13.19
CA LEU A 24 7.57 14.79 11.75
C LEU A 24 7.74 13.47 11.00
N PHE A 25 8.73 12.64 11.36
CA PHE A 25 8.98 11.33 10.75
C PHE A 25 7.92 10.28 11.13
N THR A 26 7.34 10.36 12.32
CA THR A 26 6.26 9.45 12.76
C THR A 26 4.88 9.92 12.31
N GLN A 27 4.69 11.22 12.05
CA GLN A 27 3.46 11.79 11.48
C GLN A 27 3.42 11.72 9.96
N THR A 28 4.56 11.56 9.27
CA THR A 28 4.52 11.06 7.89
C THR A 28 3.98 9.63 7.97
N PRO A 29 2.82 9.33 7.36
CA PRO A 29 2.26 7.99 7.40
C PRO A 29 3.19 7.08 6.60
N THR A 30 4.15 6.45 7.28
CA THR A 30 4.75 5.22 6.78
C THR A 30 3.69 4.14 6.98
N ASN A 31 2.74 4.06 6.06
CA ASN A 31 1.86 2.90 5.90
C ASN A 31 2.69 1.71 5.37
N MET A 32 3.79 1.39 6.04
CA MET A 32 4.53 0.15 5.83
C MET A 32 4.01 -0.85 6.85
N THR A 33 2.84 -1.39 6.58
CA THR A 33 2.45 -2.70 7.09
C THR A 33 3.39 -3.72 6.46
N ILE A 34 4.51 -3.98 7.12
CA ILE A 34 5.34 -5.15 6.84
C ILE A 34 4.56 -6.34 7.39
N ASP A 35 3.65 -6.90 6.59
CA ASP A 35 3.22 -8.28 6.77
C ASP A 35 3.88 -9.09 5.66
N SER A 36 4.81 -9.95 6.06
CA SER A 36 5.61 -10.76 5.15
C SER A 36 4.76 -11.93 4.65
N PHE A 37 3.91 -11.69 3.66
CA PHE A 37 3.26 -12.74 2.87
C PHE A 37 3.44 -12.45 1.39
N ASP A 38 4.47 -13.08 0.81
CA ASP A 38 4.71 -13.32 -0.63
C ASP A 38 3.87 -12.47 -1.62
N ASP A 39 4.09 -11.14 -1.62
CA ASP A 39 3.43 -10.15 -2.49
C ASP A 39 3.83 -10.25 -3.98
N SER A 40 4.61 -11.26 -4.35
CA SER A 40 5.23 -11.37 -5.67
C SER A 40 4.26 -11.66 -6.82
N ILE A 41 2.99 -11.97 -6.53
CA ILE A 41 1.99 -12.31 -7.56
C ILE A 41 1.09 -11.11 -7.92
N PHE A 42 0.88 -10.14 -7.02
CA PHE A 42 -0.03 -9.01 -7.26
C PHE A 42 0.43 -7.71 -6.58
N GLU A 43 1.63 -7.24 -6.90
CA GLU A 43 2.00 -5.86 -6.59
C GLU A 43 1.20 -4.92 -7.51
N ALA A 44 -0.01 -4.54 -7.08
CA ALA A 44 -0.88 -3.62 -7.78
C ALA A 44 -0.30 -2.19 -7.76
N SER A 45 0.79 -1.97 -8.49
CA SER A 45 1.38 -0.65 -8.67
C SER A 45 0.52 0.14 -9.67
N CYS A 46 -0.37 0.98 -9.13
CA CYS A 46 -1.03 2.02 -9.91
C CYS A 46 -0.53 3.40 -9.46
N SER A 47 -0.45 4.35 -10.38
CA SER A 47 -0.02 5.73 -10.06
C SER A 47 -1.10 6.59 -9.43
N CYS A 48 -2.30 6.03 -9.20
CA CYS A 48 -3.41 6.74 -8.58
C CYS A 48 -3.27 6.76 -7.06
N LYS A 49 -3.96 7.71 -6.41
CA LYS A 49 -4.04 7.76 -4.93
C LYS A 49 -4.63 6.47 -4.33
N THR A 50 -5.58 5.86 -5.03
CA THR A 50 -6.22 4.60 -4.65
C THR A 50 -6.29 3.69 -5.87
N CYS A 51 -5.87 2.44 -5.71
CA CYS A 51 -5.93 1.44 -6.77
C CYS A 51 -7.13 0.53 -6.54
N VAL A 52 -7.90 0.25 -7.60
CA VAL A 52 -8.99 -0.75 -7.54
C VAL A 52 -8.44 -2.14 -7.17
N MET A 53 -7.24 -2.46 -7.66
CA MET A 53 -6.51 -3.69 -7.34
C MET A 53 -5.57 -3.55 -6.14
N GLY A 54 -5.45 -2.36 -5.55
CA GLY A 54 -4.74 -2.24 -4.28
C GLY A 54 -5.51 -3.08 -3.27
N PHE A 55 -4.82 -3.80 -2.39
CA PHE A 55 -5.43 -4.54 -1.29
C PHE A 55 -6.26 -3.55 -0.45
N MET A 56 -7.50 -3.37 -0.85
CA MET A 56 -8.52 -2.68 -0.09
C MET A 56 -9.00 -3.71 0.92
N ASP A 57 -9.17 -3.30 2.18
CA ASP A 57 -9.64 -4.11 3.31
C ASP A 57 -11.09 -4.62 3.15
N ASP A 58 -11.59 -4.74 1.92
CA ASP A 58 -12.93 -5.23 1.60
C ASP A 58 -12.87 -6.70 1.18
N ASP A 59 -13.08 -7.58 2.16
CA ASP A 59 -13.19 -9.03 1.98
C ASP A 59 -14.18 -9.42 0.86
N TRP A 60 -15.26 -8.65 0.68
CA TRP A 60 -16.25 -8.93 -0.35
C TRP A 60 -15.66 -8.78 -1.76
N PHE A 61 -14.79 -7.78 -1.96
CA PHE A 61 -14.12 -7.49 -3.22
C PHE A 61 -13.00 -8.49 -3.49
N VAL A 62 -12.14 -8.73 -2.50
CA VAL A 62 -11.03 -9.70 -2.61
C VAL A 62 -11.54 -11.10 -2.97
N TYR A 63 -12.67 -11.51 -2.38
CA TYR A 63 -13.27 -12.82 -2.69
C TYR A 63 -13.80 -12.95 -4.12
N ARG A 64 -14.21 -11.85 -4.77
CA ARG A 64 -14.90 -11.88 -6.07
C ARG A 64 -14.02 -11.44 -7.24
N TYR A 65 -13.00 -10.64 -6.98
CA TYR A 65 -12.17 -10.09 -8.02
C TYR A 65 -11.15 -11.12 -8.50
N ASP A 66 -11.27 -11.53 -9.76
CA ASP A 66 -10.31 -12.41 -10.43
C ASP A 66 -9.59 -11.64 -11.56
N PRO A 67 -8.33 -11.20 -11.34
CA PRO A 67 -7.57 -10.45 -12.34
C PRO A 67 -7.13 -11.30 -13.55
N THR A 68 -7.31 -12.63 -13.51
CA THR A 68 -6.91 -13.52 -14.61
C THR A 68 -7.93 -13.55 -15.76
N ILE A 69 -9.15 -13.09 -15.50
CA ILE A 69 -10.22 -13.05 -16.50
C ILE A 69 -9.96 -11.93 -17.50
N SER A 70 -9.69 -12.31 -18.76
CA SER A 70 -9.49 -11.34 -19.84
C SER A 70 -10.81 -10.63 -20.19
N PRO A 71 -10.88 -9.29 -20.13
CA PRO A 71 -12.11 -8.55 -20.43
C PRO A 71 -12.44 -8.51 -21.92
N LEU A 72 -11.46 -8.78 -22.79
CA LEU A 72 -11.61 -8.72 -24.24
C LEU A 72 -11.33 -10.09 -24.87
N LEU A 73 -12.16 -10.41 -25.87
CA LEU A 73 -11.97 -11.58 -26.70
C LEU A 73 -10.89 -11.31 -27.75
N ASN A 74 -10.08 -12.32 -28.03
CA ASN A 74 -9.05 -12.35 -29.04
C ASN A 74 -8.94 -13.77 -29.61
N ARG A 75 -8.08 -13.96 -30.61
CA ARG A 75 -7.91 -15.26 -31.26
C ARG A 75 -7.49 -16.39 -30.30
N LYS A 76 -6.77 -16.07 -29.23
CA LYS A 76 -6.23 -17.06 -28.28
C LYS A 76 -7.26 -17.45 -27.20
N ASN A 77 -8.15 -16.55 -26.80
CA ASN A 77 -9.17 -16.79 -25.76
C ASN A 77 -10.61 -16.88 -26.32
N SER A 78 -10.77 -17.09 -27.63
CA SER A 78 -12.07 -17.14 -28.30
C SER A 78 -12.90 -18.39 -27.97
N VAL A 79 -12.26 -19.45 -27.48
CA VAL A 79 -12.94 -20.70 -27.14
C VAL A 79 -13.59 -20.57 -25.76
N LEU A 80 -14.91 -20.41 -25.76
CA LEU A 80 -15.71 -20.37 -24.53
C LEU A 80 -15.95 -21.78 -23.99
N ARG A 81 -16.03 -21.90 -22.66
CA ARG A 81 -16.48 -23.14 -22.03
C ARG A 81 -17.95 -23.39 -22.38
N ARG A 82 -18.34 -24.67 -22.40
CA ARG A 82 -19.69 -25.10 -22.85
C ARG A 82 -20.80 -24.49 -21.99
N ASP A 83 -20.60 -24.46 -20.68
CA ASP A 83 -21.48 -23.83 -19.70
C ASP A 83 -21.59 -22.31 -19.93
N THR A 84 -20.47 -21.61 -20.11
CA THR A 84 -20.47 -20.17 -20.43
C THR A 84 -21.22 -19.88 -21.73
N TYR A 85 -20.98 -20.67 -22.78
CA TYR A 85 -21.67 -20.52 -24.06
C TYR A 85 -23.18 -20.78 -23.94
N LYS A 86 -23.58 -21.79 -23.17
CA LYS A 86 -24.99 -22.11 -22.90
C LYS A 86 -25.68 -21.04 -22.07
N TRP A 87 -25.00 -20.44 -21.11
CA TRP A 87 -25.54 -19.35 -20.29
C TRP A 87 -25.72 -18.07 -21.10
N TRP A 88 -24.82 -17.81 -22.05
CA TRP A 88 -24.84 -16.61 -22.88
C TRP A 88 -25.91 -16.64 -23.98
N ARG A 89 -26.22 -17.83 -24.51
CA ARG A 89 -27.21 -18.05 -25.57
C ARG A 89 -28.64 -18.08 -25.03
#